data_AF-A0A7W5LJ34-F1
#
_entry.id   AF-A0A7W5LJ34-F1
#
_cell.length_a   1.000
_cell.length_b   1.000
_cell.length_c   1.000
_cell.angle_alpha   90.00
_cell.angle_beta   90.00
_cell.angle_gamma   90.00
#
_symmetry.space_group_name_H-M   'P 1'
#
loop_
_entity.id
_entity.type
_entity.pdbx_description
1 polymer ?
#
loop_
_entity_poly.entity_id
_entity_poly.type
_entity_poly.pdbx_seq_one_letter_code
_entity_poly.pdbx_strand_id
1 'polypeptide(L)' 'MTCTCVETINEKLKEHNTRLTQAWVLGGTTHPGLMLQTDQIETGRGKPKAVAMFLTYCPFCGTKYAADEVAA' A
#
# COMPACT_ATOMS: atom_id res chain seq x y z
N MET A 1 5.07 17.46 -7.35
CA MET A 1 4.07 17.67 -6.27
C MET A 1 4.12 16.43 -5.40
N THR A 2 4.46 16.56 -4.12
CA THR A 2 4.57 15.42 -3.21
C THR A 2 3.17 14.84 -2.97
N CYS A 3 3.01 13.52 -3.15
CA CYS A 3 1.73 12.84 -2.97
C CYS A 3 1.41 12.70 -1.48
N THR A 4 0.34 13.36 -0.99
CA THR A 4 -0.14 13.28 0.41
C THR A 4 -1.50 12.55 0.55
N CYS A 5 -1.90 11.80 -0.49
CA CYS A 5 -3.23 11.20 -0.53
C CYS A 5 -3.46 10.16 0.57
N VAL A 6 -2.42 9.47 1.01
CA VAL A 6 -2.53 8.45 2.07
C VAL A 6 -2.93 9.09 3.38
N GLU A 7 -2.28 10.18 3.76
CA GLU A 7 -2.58 10.94 4.98
C GLU A 7 -3.99 11.52 4.90
N THR A 8 -4.31 12.23 3.81
CA THR A 8 -5.63 12.87 3.62
C THR A 8 -6.78 11.87 3.67
N ILE A 9 -6.60 10.67 3.12
CA ILE A 9 -7.66 9.66 3.13
C ILE A 9 -7.75 8.97 4.49
N ASN A 10 -6.62 8.63 5.11
CA ASN A 10 -6.63 8.07 6.46
C ASN A 10 -7.28 9.03 7.48
N GLU A 11 -7.13 10.35 7.33
CA GLU A 11 -7.86 11.32 8.16
C GLU A 11 -9.38 11.18 8.04
N LYS A 12 -9.89 11.04 6.82
CA LYS A 12 -11.33 10.81 6.58
C LYS A 12 -11.79 9.44 7.09
N LEU A 13 -10.97 8.41 6.92
CA LEU A 13 -11.30 7.04 7.34
C LEU A 13 -11.32 6.86 8.87
N LYS A 14 -10.66 7.73 9.63
CA LYS A 14 -10.72 7.73 11.11
C LYS A 14 -12.16 7.86 11.62
N GLU A 15 -12.99 8.68 10.97
CA GLU A 15 -14.41 8.84 11.31
C GLU A 15 -15.19 7.51 11.22
N HIS A 16 -14.68 6.58 10.42
CA HIS A 16 -15.27 5.25 10.21
C HIS A 16 -14.47 4.12 10.87
N ASN A 17 -13.48 4.44 11.73
CA ASN A 17 -12.58 3.45 12.33
C ASN A 17 -11.92 2.51 11.30
N THR A 18 -11.55 3.05 10.15
CA THR A 18 -10.87 2.31 9.08
C THR A 18 -9.58 3.02 8.68
N ARG A 19 -8.70 2.33 7.93
CA ARG A 19 -7.47 2.89 7.38
C ARG A 19 -7.09 2.17 6.10
N LEU A 20 -6.29 2.83 5.26
CA LEU A 20 -5.65 2.20 4.11
C LEU A 20 -4.63 1.16 4.58
N THR A 21 -4.58 0.03 3.87
CA THR A 21 -3.61 -1.05 4.13
C THR A 21 -2.24 -0.67 3.59
N GLN A 22 -1.25 -0.67 4.47
CA GLN A 22 0.17 -0.48 4.14
C GLN A 22 0.97 -1.66 4.69
N ALA A 23 2.04 -2.06 4.00
CA ALA A 23 2.92 -3.10 4.49
C ALA A 23 3.60 -2.64 5.78
N TRP A 24 3.62 -3.50 6.79
CA TRP A 24 4.52 -3.33 7.91
C TRP A 24 5.72 -4.26 7.71
N VAL A 25 6.85 -3.70 7.28
CA VAL A 25 8.05 -4.49 6.98
C VAL A 25 9.00 -4.46 8.16
N LEU A 26 9.22 -5.62 8.78
CA LEU A 26 10.30 -5.84 9.74
C LEU A 26 11.64 -5.84 8.99
N GLY A 27 12.51 -4.87 9.24
CA GLY A 27 13.84 -4.78 8.61
C GLY A 27 14.05 -3.59 7.65
N GLY A 28 13.14 -2.62 7.61
CA GLY A 28 13.43 -1.30 7.03
C GLY A 28 13.31 -1.19 5.51
N THR A 29 12.40 -1.92 4.88
CA THR A 29 12.00 -1.60 3.50
C THR A 29 10.78 -0.68 3.52
N THR A 30 11.03 0.61 3.31
CA THR A 30 10.00 1.65 3.27
C THR A 30 9.54 1.83 1.82
N HIS A 31 8.75 0.89 1.29
CA HIS A 31 8.07 1.19 0.02
C HIS A 31 6.98 2.24 0.29
N PRO A 32 7.02 3.45 -0.30
CA PRO A 32 6.08 4.52 0.04
C PRO A 32 4.67 4.29 -0.50
N GLY A 33 4.53 3.38 -1.48
CA GLY A 33 3.26 3.03 -2.09
C GLY A 33 2.35 2.16 -1.23
N LEU A 34 1.04 2.26 -1.48
CA LEU A 34 0.03 1.39 -0.89
C LEU A 34 0.20 -0.06 -1.32
N MET A 35 -0.24 -0.99 -0.47
CA MET A 35 -0.26 -2.41 -0.79
C MET A 35 -1.62 -2.77 -1.40
N LEU A 36 -1.59 -3.33 -2.60
CA LEU A 36 -2.71 -4.10 -3.14
C LEU A 36 -2.61 -5.53 -2.61
N GLN A 37 -3.55 -5.91 -1.77
CA GLN A 37 -3.67 -7.26 -1.25
C GLN A 37 -4.68 -8.04 -2.10
N THR A 38 -4.29 -9.23 -2.56
CA THR A 38 -5.24 -10.18 -3.18
C THR A 38 -5.80 -11.13 -2.13
N ASP A 39 -7.00 -11.64 -2.39
CA ASP A 39 -7.60 -12.71 -1.59
C ASP A 39 -7.43 -14.05 -2.31
N GLN A 40 -7.18 -15.09 -1.53
CA GLN A 40 -7.11 -16.46 -2.03
C GLN A 40 -8.52 -17.01 -2.19
N ILE A 41 -8.97 -17.19 -3.45
CA ILE A 41 -10.31 -17.72 -3.75
C ILE A 41 -10.44 -19.19 -3.32
N GLU A 42 -9.44 -20.02 -3.62
CA GLU A 42 -9.40 -21.43 -3.20
C GLU A 42 -8.35 -21.63 -2.11
N THR A 43 -8.78 -21.99 -0.89
CA THR A 43 -7.90 -22.15 0.28
C THR A 43 -7.54 -23.62 0.53
N GLY A 44 -6.37 -23.88 1.14
CA GLY A 44 -5.94 -25.23 1.49
C GLY A 44 -4.42 -25.42 1.56
N ARG A 45 -3.98 -26.59 2.05
CA ARG A 45 -2.56 -26.97 2.06
C ARG A 45 -2.08 -27.25 0.63
N GLY A 46 -0.91 -26.71 0.27
CA GLY A 46 -0.32 -26.89 -1.07
C GLY A 46 -0.89 -25.99 -2.16
N LYS A 47 -1.92 -25.19 -1.87
CA LYS A 47 -2.46 -24.20 -2.83
C LYS A 47 -1.58 -22.95 -2.86
N PRO A 48 -1.39 -22.31 -4.03
CA PRO A 48 -0.70 -21.02 -4.13
C PRO A 48 -1.30 -20.02 -3.15
N LYS A 49 -0.45 -19.24 -2.48
CA LYS A 49 -0.89 -18.23 -1.52
C LYS A 49 -1.27 -16.93 -2.24
N ALA A 50 -2.15 -16.18 -1.60
CA ALA A 50 -2.44 -14.81 -2.01
C ALA A 50 -1.13 -14.02 -2.13
N VAL A 51 -1.06 -13.17 -3.16
CA VAL A 51 0.09 -12.32 -3.43
C VAL A 51 -0.29 -10.88 -3.09
N ALA A 52 0.64 -10.15 -2.48
CA ALA A 52 0.53 -8.72 -2.31
C ALA A 52 1.50 -8.03 -3.27
N MET A 53 1.12 -6.87 -3.78
CA MET A 53 1.99 -6.04 -4.61
C MET A 53 1.92 -4.60 -4.15
N PHE A 54 3.05 -3.89 -4.28
CA PHE A 54 3.09 -2.46 -4.04
C PHE A 54 2.68 -1.70 -5.30
N LEU A 55 1.83 -0.71 -5.13
CA LEU A 55 1.45 0.18 -6.23
C LEU A 55 2.62 1.11 -6.57
N THR A 56 2.89 1.26 -7.86
CA THR A 56 3.90 2.19 -8.38
C THR A 56 3.36 3.60 -8.60
N TYR A 57 2.04 3.76 -8.67
CA TYR A 57 1.35 5.04 -8.78
C TYR A 57 0.27 5.14 -7.70
N CYS A 58 0.04 6.36 -7.22
CA CYS A 58 -1.04 6.66 -6.30
C CYS A 58 -2.39 6.41 -6.98
N PRO A 59 -3.25 5.53 -6.44
CA PRO A 59 -4.54 5.23 -7.05
C PRO A 59 -5.54 6.39 -6.95
N PHE A 60 -5.22 7.43 -6.18
CA PHE A 60 -6.10 8.57 -5.95
C PHE A 60 -5.76 9.77 -6.83
N CYS A 61 -4.48 10.09 -7.01
CA CYS A 61 -4.04 11.27 -7.77
C CYS A 61 -3.23 10.92 -9.02
N GLY A 62 -2.88 9.65 -9.24
CA GLY A 62 -2.09 9.20 -10.39
C GLY A 62 -0.60 9.55 -10.34
N THR A 63 -0.11 10.19 -9.27
CA THR A 63 1.32 10.50 -9.11
C THR A 63 2.12 9.22 -8.86
N LYS A 64 3.26 9.06 -9.54
CA LYS A 64 4.18 7.93 -9.31
C LYS A 64 4.73 7.97 -7.88
N TYR A 65 4.64 6.86 -7.15
CA TYR A 65 5.34 6.69 -5.88
C TYR A 65 6.85 6.59 -6.18
N ALA A 66 7.65 7.45 -5.54
CA ALA A 66 9.08 7.66 -5.81
C ALA A 66 9.38 8.14 -7.26
N ALA A 67 9.22 9.45 -7.49
CA ALA A 67 10.03 10.16 -8.48
C ALA A 67 11.34 10.68 -7.88
N ASP A 68 11.39 10.89 -6.55
CA ASP A 68 12.56 11.33 -5.81
C ASP A 68 12.62 10.50 -4.50
N GLU A 69 13.82 10.18 -4.02
CA GLU A 69 14.12 9.39 -2.80
C GLU A 69 14.12 7.85 -2.94
N VAL A 70 15.08 7.36 -3.74
CA VAL A 70 15.94 6.26 -3.27
C VAL A 70 17.35 6.84 -3.13
N ALA A 71 17.60 7.58 -2.06
CA ALA A 71 18.92 8.02 -1.65
C ALA A 71 18.96 8.20 -0.13
N ALA A 72 19.09 7.09 0.59
CA ALA A 72 19.86 6.93 1.84
C ALA A 72 19.68 5.51 2.36
#